data_AF-A0A538A0Z9-F1
#
_entry.id   AF-A0A538A0Z9-F1
#
_cell.length_a   1.000
_cell.length_b   1.000
_cell.length_c   1.000
_cell.angle_alpha   90.00
_cell.angle_beta   90.00
_cell.angle_gamma   90.00
#
_symmetry.space_group_name_H-M   'P 1'
#
loop_
_entity.id
_entity.type
_entity.pdbx_description
1 polymer ?
#
loop_
_entity_poly.entity_id
_entity_poly.type
_entity_poly.pdbx_seq_one_letter_code
_entity_poly.pdbx_strand_id
1 'polypeptide(L)'
;MSTTTTRRVEQPSGARRRNRVKRPRLIRQASAWVPGRAPEPLPLQDLEESAAVRWVDIYGGELSGGEVLALLGPICRGQLKDKMVRDLITPKRFACASGARYGDSPVVISSAFRIRHLQPGTNGSMPASADGVTSVFEPVQLLVGNNWLLSCWLPPRVFRGLGDPLDAVDDSSSGVYLAMAERWPTSNADSAEDLASLVRRQLAVAAGYRPTIN
;
A
#
# COMPACT_ATOMS: atom_id res chain seq x y z
N MET A 1 -5.47 -19.19 -76.55
CA MET A 1 -5.93 -19.84 -75.30
C MET A 1 -4.77 -20.61 -74.69
N SER A 2 -4.14 -20.08 -73.64
CA SER A 2 -3.34 -20.84 -72.66
C SER A 2 -3.07 -19.90 -71.49
N THR A 3 -3.53 -20.32 -70.32
CA THR A 3 -3.65 -19.56 -69.07
C THR A 3 -2.35 -19.60 -68.28
N THR A 4 -1.81 -18.42 -67.95
CA THR A 4 -0.65 -18.29 -67.03
C THR A 4 -1.13 -18.28 -65.58
N THR A 5 -0.75 -19.32 -64.85
CA THR A 5 -1.01 -19.52 -63.42
C THR A 5 -0.08 -18.62 -62.59
N THR A 6 -0.64 -17.62 -61.90
CA THR A 6 0.09 -16.85 -60.88
C THR A 6 -0.31 -17.35 -59.49
N ARG A 7 0.64 -18.00 -58.82
CA ARG A 7 0.52 -18.55 -57.47
C ARG A 7 0.47 -17.39 -56.45
N ARG A 8 -0.71 -17.15 -55.85
CA ARG A 8 -0.88 -16.20 -54.74
C ARG A 8 -0.48 -16.90 -53.45
N VAL A 9 0.58 -16.42 -52.79
CA VAL A 9 0.93 -16.83 -51.44
C VAL A 9 -0.06 -16.15 -50.48
N GLU A 10 -0.98 -16.93 -49.93
CA GLU A 10 -1.81 -16.49 -48.81
C GLU A 10 -0.94 -16.39 -47.54
N GLN A 11 -0.68 -15.16 -47.11
CA GLN A 11 -0.24 -14.91 -45.74
C GLN A 11 -1.43 -15.18 -44.82
N PRO A 12 -1.30 -16.02 -43.77
CA PRO A 12 -2.36 -16.15 -42.77
C PRO A 12 -2.45 -14.85 -41.98
N SER A 13 -3.53 -14.12 -42.25
CA SER A 13 -3.94 -12.91 -41.54
C SER A 13 -4.23 -13.21 -40.08
N GLY A 14 -3.60 -12.43 -39.20
CA GLY A 14 -4.23 -11.98 -37.97
C GLY A 14 -4.46 -13.05 -36.89
N ALA A 15 -3.38 -13.53 -36.29
CA ALA A 15 -3.46 -13.98 -34.90
C ALA A 15 -3.89 -12.78 -34.04
N ARG A 16 -5.20 -12.68 -33.76
CA ARG A 16 -5.75 -11.79 -32.73
C ARG A 16 -4.99 -12.08 -31.44
N ARG A 17 -4.02 -11.22 -31.10
CA ARG A 17 -3.47 -11.12 -29.75
C ARG A 17 -4.67 -10.90 -28.84
N ARG A 18 -5.12 -11.97 -28.18
CA ARG A 18 -6.05 -11.87 -27.06
C ARG A 18 -5.38 -10.93 -26.07
N ASN A 19 -5.88 -9.71 -25.98
CA ASN A 19 -5.49 -8.75 -24.96
C ASN A 19 -5.84 -9.41 -23.63
N ARG A 20 -4.85 -10.07 -23.02
CA ARG A 20 -4.98 -10.67 -21.70
C ARG A 20 -5.07 -9.48 -20.77
N VAL A 21 -6.30 -9.07 -20.42
CA VAL A 21 -6.55 -8.04 -19.41
C VAL A 21 -5.73 -8.43 -18.19
N LYS A 22 -4.61 -7.72 -17.96
CA LYS A 22 -3.79 -7.95 -16.77
C LYS A 22 -4.68 -7.53 -15.62
N ARG A 23 -5.19 -8.50 -14.86
CA ARG A 23 -5.87 -8.20 -13.61
C ARG A 23 -4.91 -7.36 -12.76
N PRO A 24 -5.35 -6.22 -12.20
CA PRO A 24 -4.52 -5.42 -11.32
C PRO A 24 -3.99 -6.33 -10.21
N ARG A 25 -2.70 -6.23 -9.91
CA ARG A 25 -2.12 -6.90 -8.74
C ARG A 25 -2.68 -6.21 -7.50
N LEU A 26 -3.59 -6.86 -6.79
CA LEU A 26 -4.20 -6.35 -5.57
C LEU A 26 -3.19 -6.32 -4.41
N ILE A 27 -2.41 -7.40 -4.27
CA ILE A 27 -1.42 -7.55 -3.21
C ILE A 27 -0.09 -6.98 -3.66
N ARG A 28 0.44 -6.04 -2.89
CA ARG A 28 1.82 -5.59 -3.03
C ARG A 28 2.75 -6.50 -2.27
N GLN A 29 2.39 -6.83 -1.03
CA GLN A 29 3.21 -7.67 -0.18
C GLN A 29 2.36 -8.41 0.86
N ALA A 30 2.84 -9.58 1.28
CA ALA A 30 2.21 -10.38 2.32
C ALA A 30 3.31 -11.04 3.15
N SER A 31 3.18 -11.03 4.48
CA SER A 31 4.23 -11.51 5.39
C SER A 31 3.70 -11.91 6.76
N ALA A 32 4.36 -12.89 7.36
CA ALA A 32 4.16 -13.35 8.73
C ALA A 32 5.19 -12.72 9.67
N TRP A 33 4.72 -12.27 10.84
CA TRP A 33 5.52 -11.56 11.83
C TRP A 33 5.44 -12.29 13.17
N VAL A 34 6.47 -13.08 13.46
CA VAL A 34 6.62 -13.79 14.73
C VAL A 34 7.40 -12.90 15.70
N PRO A 35 6.95 -12.70 16.94
CA PRO A 35 7.68 -11.87 17.91
C PRO A 35 9.13 -12.34 18.07
N GLY A 36 10.07 -11.39 18.10
CA GLY A 36 11.50 -11.68 18.26
C GLY A 36 12.21 -12.28 17.03
N ARG A 37 11.53 -12.44 15.89
CA ARG A 37 12.11 -12.98 14.64
C ARG A 37 11.94 -12.01 13.49
N ALA A 38 12.84 -12.06 12.51
CA ALA A 38 12.63 -11.31 11.26
C ALA A 38 11.31 -11.75 10.59
N PRO A 39 10.58 -10.85 9.93
CA PRO A 39 9.37 -11.21 9.22
C PRO A 39 9.66 -12.11 8.02
N GLU A 40 8.72 -12.98 7.72
CA GLU A 40 8.81 -13.94 6.63
C GLU A 40 7.80 -13.59 5.54
N PRO A 41 8.22 -13.24 4.31
CA PRO A 41 7.32 -13.11 3.18
C PRO A 41 6.68 -14.46 2.86
N LEU A 42 5.35 -14.51 2.82
CA LEU A 42 4.59 -15.73 2.53
C LEU A 42 3.52 -15.48 1.47
N PRO A 43 3.18 -16.47 0.63
CA PRO A 43 2.00 -16.40 -0.20
C PRO A 43 0.73 -16.38 0.69
N LEU A 44 -0.37 -15.83 0.17
CA LEU A 44 -1.60 -15.66 0.96
C LEU A 44 -2.13 -16.97 1.55
N GLN A 45 -2.06 -18.06 0.78
CA GLN A 45 -2.53 -19.38 1.23
C GLN A 45 -1.79 -19.87 2.49
N ASP A 46 -0.46 -19.71 2.56
CA ASP A 46 0.33 -20.11 3.73
C ASP A 46 0.13 -19.12 4.88
N LEU A 47 -0.11 -17.84 4.54
CA LEU A 47 -0.38 -16.80 5.53
C LEU A 47 -1.72 -17.02 6.25
N GLU A 48 -2.72 -17.58 5.57
CA GLU A 48 -4.02 -17.95 6.15
C GLU A 48 -3.87 -18.90 7.34
N GLU A 49 -3.01 -19.91 7.18
CA GLU A 49 -2.73 -20.94 8.19
C GLU A 49 -1.77 -20.46 9.28
N SER A 50 -1.03 -19.38 9.04
CA SER A 50 -0.04 -18.85 9.97
C SER A 50 -0.65 -18.39 11.30
N ALA A 51 -0.02 -18.78 12.41
CA ALA A 51 -0.32 -18.28 13.75
C ALA A 51 0.33 -16.92 14.05
N ALA A 52 1.29 -16.49 13.22
CA ALA A 52 1.97 -15.21 13.36
C ALA A 52 1.04 -14.02 13.05
N VAL A 53 1.46 -12.80 13.41
CA VAL A 53 0.78 -11.58 12.96
C VAL A 53 0.91 -11.50 11.43
N ARG A 54 -0.21 -11.34 10.74
CA ARG A 54 -0.26 -11.33 9.26
C ARG A 54 -0.33 -9.90 8.76
N TRP A 55 0.68 -9.44 8.05
CA TRP A 55 0.61 -8.14 7.40
C TRP A 55 0.49 -8.30 5.88
N VAL A 56 -0.58 -7.76 5.33
CA VAL A 56 -0.81 -7.66 3.89
C VAL A 56 -0.87 -6.19 3.47
N ASP A 57 0.05 -5.79 2.59
CA ASP A 57 0.06 -4.48 1.94
C ASP A 57 -0.63 -4.57 0.58
N ILE A 58 -1.61 -3.69 0.34
CA ILE A 58 -2.45 -3.70 -0.86
C ILE A 58 -2.31 -2.40 -1.67
N TYR A 59 -2.48 -2.53 -2.99
CA TYR A 59 -2.51 -1.38 -3.90
C TYR A 59 -3.89 -0.72 -3.89
N GLY A 60 -4.01 0.55 -3.49
CA GLY A 60 -5.31 1.24 -3.44
C GLY A 60 -5.92 1.67 -4.79
N GLY A 61 -5.35 1.25 -5.94
CA GLY A 61 -5.82 1.65 -7.27
C GLY A 61 -6.79 0.65 -7.91
N GLU A 62 -7.95 1.13 -8.36
CA GLU A 62 -8.96 0.36 -9.12
C GLU A 62 -9.39 -0.97 -8.48
N LEU A 63 -9.53 -1.01 -7.15
CA LEU A 63 -9.95 -2.21 -6.45
C LEU A 63 -11.47 -2.35 -6.40
N SER A 64 -11.98 -3.53 -6.80
CA SER A 64 -13.35 -3.93 -6.51
C SER A 64 -13.46 -4.41 -5.07
N GLY A 65 -14.35 -3.81 -4.27
CA GLY A 65 -14.53 -4.19 -2.86
C GLY A 65 -14.87 -5.68 -2.66
N GLY A 66 -15.62 -6.28 -3.58
CA GLY A 66 -15.93 -7.72 -3.53
C GLY A 66 -14.72 -8.61 -3.75
N GLU A 67 -13.82 -8.24 -4.67
CA GLU A 67 -12.59 -8.99 -4.93
C GLU A 67 -11.62 -8.91 -3.74
N VAL A 68 -11.51 -7.73 -3.13
CA VAL A 68 -10.69 -7.52 -1.93
C VAL A 68 -11.22 -8.36 -0.77
N LEU A 69 -12.53 -8.34 -0.53
CA LEU A 69 -13.13 -9.11 0.55
C LEU A 69 -12.94 -10.62 0.34
N ALA A 70 -13.17 -11.10 -0.89
CA ALA A 70 -13.01 -12.51 -1.22
C ALA A 70 -11.57 -12.99 -1.01
N LEU A 71 -10.57 -12.15 -1.35
CA LEU A 71 -9.17 -12.50 -1.22
C LEU A 71 -8.62 -12.39 0.21
N LEU A 72 -9.01 -11.35 0.95
CA LEU A 72 -8.43 -11.04 2.27
C LEU A 72 -9.28 -11.57 3.43
N GLY A 73 -10.55 -11.89 3.20
CA GLY A 73 -11.45 -12.45 4.20
C GLY A 73 -10.88 -13.65 4.95
N PRO A 74 -10.31 -14.66 4.26
CA PRO A 74 -9.68 -15.82 4.90
C PRO A 74 -8.48 -15.43 5.79
N ILE A 75 -7.59 -14.56 5.29
CA ILE A 75 -6.44 -14.02 6.04
C ILE A 75 -6.89 -13.30 7.32
N CYS A 76 -8.01 -12.60 7.24
CA CYS A 76 -8.62 -11.86 8.33
C CYS A 76 -9.54 -12.74 9.21
N ARG A 77 -9.55 -14.07 9.01
CA ARG A 77 -10.39 -15.05 9.72
C ARG A 77 -11.87 -14.65 9.78
N GLY A 78 -12.40 -14.12 8.66
CA GLY A 78 -13.80 -13.70 8.54
C GLY A 78 -14.18 -12.42 9.30
N GLN A 79 -13.23 -11.76 9.97
CA GLN A 79 -13.46 -10.49 10.67
C GLN A 79 -13.66 -9.32 9.70
N LEU A 80 -13.03 -9.40 8.51
CA LEU A 80 -13.15 -8.38 7.47
C LEU A 80 -14.57 -8.36 6.90
N LYS A 81 -15.18 -7.16 6.83
CA LYS A 81 -16.54 -6.95 6.29
C LYS A 81 -16.51 -5.95 5.13
N ASP A 82 -17.54 -5.97 4.29
CA ASP A 82 -17.66 -5.08 3.12
C ASP A 82 -17.46 -3.60 3.46
N LYS A 83 -18.05 -3.13 4.58
CA LYS A 83 -17.88 -1.74 5.01
C LYS A 83 -16.43 -1.40 5.29
N MET A 84 -15.70 -2.31 5.95
CA MET A 84 -14.29 -2.10 6.30
C MET A 84 -13.43 -2.04 5.04
N VAL A 85 -13.70 -2.91 4.07
CA VAL A 85 -13.02 -2.89 2.76
C VAL A 85 -13.28 -1.57 2.03
N ARG A 86 -14.54 -1.11 1.97
CA ARG A 86 -14.88 0.17 1.35
C ARG A 86 -14.17 1.35 2.01
N ASP A 87 -14.13 1.37 3.33
CA ASP A 87 -13.45 2.43 4.08
C ASP A 87 -11.92 2.37 3.90
N LEU A 88 -11.36 1.17 3.73
CA LEU A 88 -9.93 0.94 3.47
C LEU A 88 -9.49 1.43 2.08
N ILE A 89 -10.27 1.16 1.03
CA ILE A 89 -9.88 1.46 -0.37
C ILE A 89 -10.42 2.79 -0.89
N THR A 90 -11.55 3.26 -0.36
CA THR A 90 -12.25 4.48 -0.79
C THR A 90 -12.73 5.27 0.43
N PRO A 91 -11.82 5.78 1.29
CA PRO A 91 -12.23 6.48 2.49
C PRO A 91 -13.02 7.75 2.13
N LYS A 92 -14.24 7.86 2.63
CA LYS A 92 -15.06 9.09 2.50
C LYS A 92 -14.43 10.27 3.22
N ARG A 93 -13.77 10.00 4.34
CA ARG A 93 -12.96 10.92 5.15
C ARG A 93 -11.78 10.11 5.67
N PHE A 94 -10.62 10.75 5.81
CA PHE A 94 -9.52 10.14 6.55
C PHE A 94 -9.95 10.04 8.01
N ALA A 95 -9.81 8.86 8.60
CA ALA A 95 -10.06 8.66 10.01
C ALA A 95 -8.95 9.39 10.79
N CYS A 96 -9.18 10.67 11.10
CA CYS A 96 -8.22 11.49 11.86
C CYS A 96 -8.10 11.07 13.33
N ALA A 97 -8.99 10.21 13.84
CA ALA A 97 -8.82 9.59 15.15
C ALA A 97 -8.07 8.27 14.99
N SER A 98 -6.86 8.19 15.56
CA SER A 98 -6.21 6.90 15.80
C SER A 98 -7.17 6.03 16.62
N GLY A 99 -7.50 4.82 16.15
CA GLY A 99 -8.26 3.89 16.97
C GLY A 99 -9.77 3.83 16.72
N ALA A 100 -10.30 4.37 15.61
CA ALA A 100 -11.73 4.28 15.34
C ALA A 100 -12.18 2.81 15.16
N ARG A 101 -13.08 2.34 16.02
CA ARG A 101 -13.63 0.98 15.97
C ARG A 101 -14.91 0.91 15.15
N TYR A 102 -15.16 -0.26 14.57
CA TYR A 102 -16.42 -0.55 13.86
C TYR A 102 -17.49 -1.07 14.84
N GLY A 103 -18.13 -0.18 15.60
CA GLY A 103 -19.09 -0.58 16.64
C GLY A 103 -18.42 -1.49 17.67
N ASP A 104 -19.03 -2.65 17.96
CA ASP A 104 -18.48 -3.66 18.87
C ASP A 104 -17.38 -4.55 18.23
N SER A 105 -17.01 -4.28 16.98
CA SER A 105 -15.93 -5.02 16.32
C SER A 105 -14.58 -4.75 16.99
N PRO A 106 -13.72 -5.78 17.13
CA PRO A 106 -12.34 -5.57 17.54
C PRO A 106 -11.50 -4.89 16.45
N VAL A 107 -12.03 -4.76 15.24
CA VAL A 107 -11.31 -4.16 14.12
C VAL A 107 -11.27 -2.64 14.27
N VAL A 108 -10.07 -2.10 14.10
CA VAL A 108 -9.75 -0.68 14.17
C VAL A 108 -9.31 -0.19 12.80
N ILE A 109 -9.78 0.99 12.40
CA ILE A 109 -9.24 1.73 11.26
C ILE A 109 -8.50 2.98 11.75
N SER A 110 -7.36 3.27 11.12
CA SER A 110 -6.65 4.52 11.29
C SER A 110 -6.06 4.98 9.97
N SER A 111 -5.92 6.29 9.81
CA SER A 111 -5.23 6.89 8.67
C SER A 111 -3.87 7.42 9.11
N ALA A 112 -2.87 7.20 8.27
CA ALA A 112 -1.55 7.79 8.38
C ALA A 112 -1.16 8.41 7.04
N PHE A 113 -0.10 9.22 7.04
CA PHE A 113 0.38 9.88 5.84
C PHE A 113 1.90 9.76 5.80
N ARG A 114 2.43 9.48 4.62
CA ARG A 114 3.81 9.82 4.30
C ARG A 114 3.81 11.16 3.58
N ILE A 115 4.74 12.03 3.95
CA ILE A 115 4.93 13.33 3.30
C ILE A 115 6.30 13.31 2.66
N ARG A 116 6.37 13.58 1.36
CA ARG A 116 7.63 13.76 0.63
C ARG A 116 7.67 15.19 0.11
N HIS A 117 8.79 15.88 0.25
CA HIS A 117 8.97 17.18 -0.36
C HIS A 117 9.82 17.00 -1.61
N LEU A 118 9.28 17.39 -2.76
CA LEU A 118 10.01 17.41 -4.02
C LEU A 118 10.81 18.70 -4.06
N GLN A 119 12.11 18.58 -4.28
CA GLN A 119 12.95 19.73 -4.58
C GLN A 119 12.56 20.29 -5.96
N PRO A 120 12.62 21.63 -6.14
CA PRO A 120 12.55 22.23 -7.47
C PRO A 120 13.62 21.60 -8.37
N GLY A 121 13.21 21.09 -9.53
CA GLY A 121 14.09 20.26 -10.37
C GLY A 121 15.37 20.98 -10.80
N THR A 122 16.52 20.34 -10.60
CA THR A 122 17.83 20.77 -11.09
C THR A 122 18.05 20.44 -12.58
N ASN A 123 17.02 19.99 -13.29
CA ASN A 123 17.11 19.60 -14.70
C ASN A 123 16.68 20.76 -15.61
N GLY A 124 17.58 21.74 -15.76
CA GLY A 124 17.96 22.45 -16.99
C GLY A 124 16.97 22.95 -18.05
N SER A 125 15.65 22.87 -17.90
CA SER A 125 14.75 23.28 -19.00
C SER A 125 13.42 23.91 -18.61
N MET A 126 13.27 24.35 -17.36
CA MET A 126 12.22 25.31 -17.00
C MET A 126 12.88 26.46 -16.23
N PRO A 127 12.60 27.73 -16.57
CA PRO A 127 13.04 28.83 -15.73
C PRO A 127 12.53 28.56 -14.32
N ALA A 128 13.43 28.64 -13.34
CA ALA A 128 13.11 28.59 -11.94
C ALA A 128 12.12 29.72 -11.63
N SER A 129 10.83 29.47 -11.85
CA SER A 129 9.79 30.34 -11.32
C SER A 129 9.87 30.17 -9.81
N ALA A 130 10.20 31.26 -9.16
CA ALA A 130 10.29 31.41 -7.73
C ALA A 130 9.11 30.73 -7.00
N ASP A 131 9.47 30.10 -5.89
CA ASP A 131 8.64 29.97 -4.68
C ASP A 131 7.56 28.90 -4.68
N GLY A 132 7.98 27.64 -4.54
CA GLY A 132 7.12 26.65 -3.92
C GLY A 132 7.76 25.28 -3.71
N VAL A 133 7.75 24.80 -2.47
CA VAL A 133 7.96 23.38 -2.18
C VAL A 133 6.73 22.60 -2.61
N THR A 134 6.98 21.55 -3.38
CA THR A 134 5.92 20.62 -3.78
C THR A 134 5.92 19.46 -2.80
N SER A 135 4.95 19.41 -1.91
CA SER A 135 4.77 18.30 -0.98
C SER A 135 3.83 17.25 -1.61
N VAL A 136 4.27 16.00 -1.64
CA VAL A 136 3.46 14.84 -2.01
C VAL A 136 3.01 14.16 -0.72
N PHE A 137 1.71 14.14 -0.51
CA PHE A 137 1.08 13.41 0.57
C PHE A 137 0.64 12.05 0.04
N GLU A 138 1.11 10.98 0.66
CA GLU A 138 0.81 9.60 0.31
C GLU A 138 -0.04 9.02 1.45
N PRO A 139 -1.37 9.02 1.33
CA PRO A 139 -2.22 8.55 2.40
C PRO A 139 -2.17 7.02 2.50
N VAL A 140 -2.11 6.54 3.74
CA VAL A 140 -2.12 5.11 4.06
C VAL A 140 -3.28 4.85 5.01
N GLN A 141 -4.19 3.96 4.63
CA GLN A 141 -5.20 3.41 5.54
C GLN A 141 -4.64 2.14 6.18
N LEU A 142 -4.78 2.03 7.49
CA LEU A 142 -4.42 0.86 8.26
C LEU A 142 -5.71 0.28 8.87
N LEU A 143 -5.96 -1.00 8.60
CA LEU A 143 -7.03 -1.76 9.22
C LEU A 143 -6.41 -2.87 10.07
N VAL A 144 -6.65 -2.83 11.37
CA VAL A 144 -6.03 -3.71 12.36
C VAL A 144 -7.11 -4.62 12.94
N GLY A 145 -6.91 -5.92 12.88
CA GLY A 145 -7.71 -6.91 13.61
C GLY A 145 -6.87 -7.66 14.64
N ASN A 146 -7.39 -8.78 15.16
CA ASN A 146 -6.76 -9.45 16.31
C ASN A 146 -5.32 -9.91 16.04
N ASN A 147 -5.04 -10.43 14.84
CA ASN A 147 -3.73 -11.01 14.50
C ASN A 147 -3.35 -10.70 13.04
N TRP A 148 -3.89 -9.61 12.50
CA TRP A 148 -3.67 -9.22 11.13
C TRP A 148 -3.70 -7.70 10.98
N LEU A 149 -2.94 -7.21 10.03
CA LEU A 149 -2.83 -5.82 9.62
C LEU A 149 -3.01 -5.75 8.10
N LEU A 150 -3.93 -4.92 7.63
CA LEU A 150 -4.00 -4.52 6.24
C LEU A 150 -3.52 -3.08 6.11
N SER A 151 -2.62 -2.81 5.18
CA SER A 151 -2.24 -1.45 4.78
C SER A 151 -2.65 -1.19 3.33
N CYS A 152 -3.28 -0.06 3.07
CA CYS A 152 -3.70 0.35 1.74
C CYS A 152 -3.13 1.73 1.43
N TRP A 153 -2.23 1.79 0.44
CA TRP A 153 -1.69 3.05 -0.07
C TRP A 153 -2.64 3.63 -1.11
N LEU A 154 -3.17 4.81 -0.80
CA LEU A 154 -4.10 5.51 -1.67
C LEU A 154 -3.36 6.41 -2.65
N PRO A 155 -4.02 6.83 -3.75
CA PRO A 155 -3.39 7.73 -4.72
C PRO A 155 -2.77 8.96 -4.05
N PRO A 156 -1.52 9.30 -4.38
CA PRO A 156 -0.83 10.44 -3.79
C PRO A 156 -1.52 11.75 -4.16
N ARG A 157 -1.46 12.71 -3.25
CA ARG A 157 -1.98 14.07 -3.44
C ARG A 157 -0.82 15.04 -3.46
N VAL A 158 -0.73 15.82 -4.52
CA VAL A 158 0.33 16.82 -4.70
C VAL A 158 -0.18 18.18 -4.21
N PHE A 159 0.59 18.80 -3.32
CA PHE A 159 0.34 20.14 -2.79
C PHE A 159 1.53 21.03 -3.15
N ARG A 160 1.26 22.27 -3.51
CA ARG A 160 2.28 23.29 -3.75
C ARG A 160 2.14 24.34 -2.66
N GLY A 161 3.19 24.58 -1.90
CA GLY A 161 3.19 25.55 -0.80
C GLY A 161 4.52 26.29 -0.69
N LEU A 162 4.54 27.34 0.14
CA LEU A 162 5.75 28.10 0.50
C LEU A 162 6.34 27.47 1.77
N GLY A 163 7.43 26.70 1.65
CA GLY A 163 8.09 26.05 2.79
C GLY A 163 9.49 25.56 2.39
N ASP A 164 10.22 24.94 3.32
CA ASP A 164 11.53 24.34 3.03
C ASP A 164 11.37 22.87 2.61
N PRO A 165 12.13 22.38 1.62
CA PRO A 165 12.08 20.99 1.21
C PRO A 165 12.77 20.10 2.26
N LEU A 166 12.12 19.01 2.66
CA LEU A 166 12.79 17.90 3.35
C LEU A 166 13.65 17.10 2.37
N ASP A 167 14.76 16.54 2.85
CA ASP A 167 15.61 15.65 2.06
C ASP A 167 14.82 14.43 1.56
N ALA A 168 15.08 14.01 0.32
CA ALA A 168 14.39 12.90 -0.31
C ALA A 168 14.72 11.58 0.42
N VAL A 169 13.74 11.03 1.14
CA VAL A 169 13.84 9.71 1.78
C VAL A 169 13.28 8.62 0.85
N ASP A 170 14.01 7.51 0.76
CA ASP A 170 13.79 6.35 -0.12
C ASP A 170 12.33 5.84 -0.19
N ASP A 171 11.97 5.33 -1.37
CA ASP A 171 10.81 5.80 -2.13
C ASP A 171 9.68 4.80 -2.32
N SER A 172 9.33 4.02 -1.30
CA SER A 172 8.23 3.05 -1.44
C SER A 172 7.66 2.53 -0.13
N SER A 173 6.46 1.95 -0.20
CA SER A 173 5.92 1.15 0.90
C SER A 173 6.84 -0.02 1.30
N SER A 174 7.67 -0.50 0.39
CA SER A 174 8.73 -1.47 0.67
C SER A 174 9.77 -0.93 1.65
N GLY A 175 10.08 0.38 1.61
CA GLY A 175 10.96 1.02 2.60
C GLY A 175 10.36 0.99 4.01
N VAL A 176 9.04 1.22 4.15
CA VAL A 176 8.35 1.07 5.44
C VAL A 176 8.40 -0.38 5.91
N TYR A 177 8.14 -1.34 5.02
CA TYR A 177 8.25 -2.76 5.36
C TYR A 177 9.65 -3.13 5.85
N LEU A 178 10.70 -2.75 5.13
CA LEU A 178 12.10 -3.05 5.47
C LEU A 178 12.49 -2.44 6.82
N ALA A 179 12.10 -1.18 7.07
CA ALA A 179 12.34 -0.53 8.36
C ALA A 179 11.64 -1.26 9.53
N MET A 180 10.46 -1.82 9.30
CA MET A 180 9.77 -2.64 10.30
C MET A 180 10.44 -4.00 10.45
N ALA A 181 10.87 -4.62 9.35
CA ALA A 181 11.53 -5.92 9.35
C ALA A 181 12.84 -5.89 10.15
N GLU A 182 13.58 -4.79 10.04
CA GLU A 182 14.79 -4.54 10.82
C GLU A 182 14.50 -4.34 12.32
N ARG A 183 13.44 -3.61 12.65
CA ARG A 183 13.12 -3.22 14.04
C ARG A 183 12.39 -4.27 14.86
N TRP A 184 11.54 -5.06 14.20
CA TRP A 184 10.61 -5.97 14.87
C TRP A 184 11.27 -7.03 15.78
N PRO A 185 12.42 -7.66 15.41
CA PRO A 185 13.05 -8.64 16.29
C PRO A 185 13.46 -8.09 17.66
N THR A 186 13.70 -6.78 17.76
CA THR A 186 14.17 -6.11 18.98
C THR A 186 13.14 -5.16 19.59
N SER A 187 11.92 -5.09 19.06
CA SER A 187 10.92 -4.09 19.48
C SER A 187 10.11 -4.50 20.72
N ASN A 188 10.17 -5.76 21.15
CA ASN A 188 9.25 -6.39 22.11
C ASN A 188 7.76 -6.35 21.70
N ALA A 189 7.47 -5.99 20.45
CA ALA A 189 6.12 -6.02 19.90
C ALA A 189 5.68 -7.47 19.67
N ASP A 190 4.42 -7.78 20.00
CA ASP A 190 3.89 -9.13 19.84
C ASP A 190 2.53 -9.22 19.15
N SER A 191 1.89 -8.06 18.92
CA SER A 191 0.54 -8.00 18.38
C SER A 191 0.44 -7.23 17.06
N ALA A 192 -0.70 -7.38 16.38
CA ALA A 192 -1.02 -6.60 15.18
C ALA A 192 -1.14 -5.09 15.47
N GLU A 193 -1.60 -4.72 16.67
CA GLU A 193 -1.70 -3.32 17.09
C GLU A 193 -0.31 -2.72 17.36
N ASP A 194 0.62 -3.50 17.91
CA ASP A 194 2.01 -3.05 18.08
C ASP A 194 2.69 -2.86 16.73
N LEU A 195 2.51 -3.79 15.79
CA LEU A 195 3.00 -3.65 14.43
C LEU A 195 2.42 -2.41 13.75
N ALA A 196 1.11 -2.18 13.88
CA ALA A 196 0.45 -0.98 13.36
C ALA A 196 1.01 0.30 14.02
N SER A 197 1.31 0.27 15.31
CA SER A 197 1.92 1.39 16.05
C SER A 197 3.34 1.69 15.57
N LEU A 198 4.16 0.68 15.32
CA LEU A 198 5.49 0.83 14.72
C LEU A 198 5.39 1.42 13.31
N VAL A 199 4.46 0.94 12.47
CA VAL A 199 4.21 1.48 11.12
C VAL A 199 3.81 2.95 11.20
N ARG A 200 2.83 3.32 12.05
CA ARG A 200 2.41 4.71 12.25
C ARG A 200 3.57 5.60 12.69
N ARG A 201 4.39 5.13 13.64
CA ARG A 201 5.58 5.86 14.10
C ARG A 201 6.58 6.06 12.97
N GLN A 202 6.82 5.04 12.14
CA GLN A 202 7.72 5.15 11.00
C GLN A 202 7.22 6.16 9.96
N LEU A 203 5.91 6.14 9.66
CA LEU A 203 5.30 7.11 8.74
C LEU A 203 5.39 8.54 9.30
N ALA A 204 5.19 8.72 10.60
CA ALA A 204 5.33 10.02 11.25
C ALA A 204 6.78 10.54 11.20
N VAL A 205 7.77 9.71 11.52
CA VAL A 205 9.19 10.07 11.42
C VAL A 205 9.57 10.42 9.99
N ALA A 206 9.12 9.63 9.01
CA ALA A 206 9.35 9.89 7.59
C ALA A 206 8.70 11.19 7.10
N ALA A 207 7.61 11.63 7.73
CA ALA A 207 6.96 12.89 7.46
C ALA A 207 7.61 14.10 8.18
N GLY A 208 8.74 13.91 8.86
CA GLY A 208 9.40 14.95 9.66
C GLY A 208 8.72 15.24 11.00
N TYR A 209 7.70 14.46 11.38
CA TYR A 209 7.02 14.59 12.67
C TYR A 209 7.79 13.83 13.75
N ARG A 210 8.41 14.57 14.68
CA ARG A 210 8.94 14.00 15.92
C ARG A 210 7.84 14.08 16.99
N PRO A 211 7.23 12.96 17.41
CA PRO A 211 6.33 13.00 18.55
C PRO A 211 7.12 13.45 19.79
N THR A 212 6.60 14.42 20.54
CA THR A 212 7.14 14.80 21.85
C THR A 212 7.06 13.60 22.78
N ILE A 213 8.22 13.18 23.29
CA ILE A 213 8.30 12.16 24.33
C ILE A 213 7.79 12.80 25.63
N ASN A 214 6.67 12.31 26.17
CA ASN A 214 6.28 12.50 27.56
C ASN A 214 6.46 11.17 28.28
#